data_AF-A0A0N8RTH3-F1
#
_entry.id   AF-A0A0N8RTH3-F1
#
_cell.length_a   1.000
_cell.length_b   1.000
_cell.length_c   1.000
_cell.angle_alpha   90.00
_cell.angle_beta   90.00
_cell.angle_gamma   90.00
#
_symmetry.space_group_name_H-M   'P 1'
#
loop_
_entity.id
_entity.type
_entity.pdbx_description
1 polymer ?
#
loop_
_entity_poly.entity_id
_entity_poly.type
_entity_poly.pdbx_seq_one_letter_code
_entity_poly.pdbx_strand_id
1 'polypeptide(L)'
;MNSSLTEDQDRLRLAERLRDAREYVGLSQDEVAHALGLSRPAVTNIESGNRKVEATELSKLAKLYRKSMEYLMTGRDPMPSGPTQLAFLARAVNGLSQQDIDEVARFAEFLKHKGQ
;
A
#
# COMPACT_ATOMS: atom_id res chain seq x y z
N MET A 1 -10.74 -6.54 -30.06
CA MET A 1 -11.03 -5.18 -29.52
C MET A 1 -11.25 -5.15 -28.01
N ASN A 2 -11.43 -6.27 -27.28
CA ASN A 2 -11.62 -6.24 -25.82
C ASN A 2 -10.36 -5.97 -24.97
N SER A 3 -9.15 -6.27 -25.46
CA SER A 3 -7.91 -6.16 -24.65
C SER A 3 -7.64 -4.73 -24.17
N SER A 4 -7.80 -3.74 -25.06
CA SER A 4 -7.52 -2.32 -24.75
C SER A 4 -8.41 -1.78 -23.64
N LEU A 5 -9.69 -2.17 -23.60
CA LEU A 5 -10.64 -1.71 -22.58
C LEU A 5 -10.29 -2.28 -21.20
N THR A 6 -9.84 -3.54 -21.14
CA THR A 6 -9.40 -4.17 -19.90
C THR A 6 -8.09 -3.56 -19.38
N GLU A 7 -7.13 -3.31 -20.27
CA GLU A 7 -5.87 -2.64 -19.92
C GLU A 7 -6.07 -1.21 -19.38
N ASP A 8 -7.04 -0.48 -19.92
CA ASP A 8 -7.40 0.86 -19.43
C ASP A 8 -8.07 0.80 -18.05
N GLN A 9 -8.95 -0.18 -17.82
CA GLN A 9 -9.57 -0.39 -16.51
C GLN A 9 -8.55 -0.79 -15.43
N ASP A 10 -7.60 -1.66 -15.76
CA ASP A 10 -6.56 -2.09 -14.81
C ASP A 10 -5.61 -0.93 -14.48
N ARG A 11 -5.29 -0.06 -15.45
CA ARG A 11 -4.51 1.16 -15.21
C ARG A 11 -5.24 2.12 -14.27
N LEU A 12 -6.54 2.34 -14.46
CA LEU A 12 -7.34 3.21 -13.60
C LEU A 12 -7.41 2.69 -12.16
N ARG A 13 -7.60 1.37 -11.99
CA ARG A 13 -7.59 0.74 -10.66
C ARG A 13 -6.25 0.83 -9.96
N LEU A 14 -5.14 0.70 -10.69
CA LEU A 14 -3.80 0.92 -10.15
C LEU A 14 -3.61 2.37 -9.73
N ALA A 15 -4.03 3.32 -10.56
CA ALA A 15 -3.95 4.75 -10.27
C ALA A 15 -4.72 5.13 -9.00
N GLU A 16 -5.94 4.62 -8.85
CA GLU A 16 -6.77 4.78 -7.65
C GLU A 16 -6.07 4.22 -6.40
N ARG A 17 -5.57 2.98 -6.46
CA ARG A 17 -4.84 2.39 -5.32
C ARG A 17 -3.57 3.15 -4.94
N LEU A 18 -2.85 3.72 -5.92
CA LEU A 18 -1.67 4.55 -5.65
C LEU A 18 -2.06 5.83 -4.91
N ARG A 19 -3.16 6.46 -5.32
CA ARG A 19 -3.71 7.64 -4.65
C ARG A 19 -4.14 7.32 -3.23
N ASP A 20 -4.92 6.26 -3.04
CA ASP A 20 -5.43 5.85 -1.73
C ASP A 20 -4.28 5.51 -0.78
N ALA A 21 -3.28 4.79 -1.26
CA ALA A 21 -2.10 4.44 -0.47
C ALA A 21 -1.29 5.68 -0.07
N ARG A 22 -1.16 6.68 -0.96
CA ARG A 22 -0.53 7.97 -0.65
C ARG A 22 -1.28 8.71 0.45
N GLU A 23 -2.59 8.84 0.30
CA GLU A 23 -3.46 9.55 1.25
C GLU A 23 -3.47 8.86 2.61
N TYR A 24 -3.48 7.52 2.64
CA TYR A 24 -3.41 6.73 3.86
C TYR A 24 -2.14 6.99 4.68
N VAL A 25 -0.99 7.19 4.02
CA VAL A 25 0.27 7.53 4.71
C VAL A 25 0.45 9.04 4.93
N GLY A 26 -0.56 9.86 4.59
CA GLY A 26 -0.57 11.30 4.85
C GLY A 26 0.36 12.14 3.98
N LEU A 27 0.79 11.62 2.82
CA LEU A 27 1.70 12.34 1.92
C LEU A 27 0.95 13.19 0.89
N SER A 28 1.50 14.37 0.60
CA SER A 28 1.11 15.19 -0.54
C SER A 28 1.68 14.65 -1.85
N GLN A 29 1.07 15.02 -2.99
CA GLN A 29 1.60 14.68 -4.31
C GLN A 29 2.99 15.30 -4.57
N ASP A 30 3.30 16.42 -3.92
CA ASP A 30 4.58 17.11 -4.07
C ASP A 30 5.71 16.35 -3.37
N GLU A 31 5.46 15.85 -2.15
CA GLU A 31 6.41 15.00 -1.41
C GLU A 31 6.73 13.70 -2.16
N VAL A 32 5.70 13.08 -2.76
CA VAL A 32 5.88 11.89 -3.61
C VAL A 32 6.69 12.22 -4.85
N ALA A 33 6.41 13.35 -5.50
CA ALA A 33 7.15 13.78 -6.68
C ALA A 33 8.64 13.98 -6.35
N HIS A 34 8.93 14.65 -5.23
CA HIS A 34 10.29 14.83 -4.74
C HIS A 34 10.99 13.47 -4.48
N ALA A 35 10.31 12.55 -3.78
CA ALA A 35 10.86 11.21 -3.49
C ALA A 35 11.14 10.37 -4.74
N LEU A 36 10.36 10.57 -5.82
CA LEU A 36 10.54 9.87 -7.08
C LEU A 36 11.51 10.56 -8.05
N GLY A 37 11.84 11.84 -7.83
CA GLY A 37 12.56 12.68 -8.80
C GLY A 37 11.69 13.05 -10.00
N LEU A 38 10.39 13.20 -9.79
CA LEU A 38 9.39 13.55 -10.81
C LEU A 38 8.84 14.96 -10.57
N SER A 39 8.11 15.49 -11.54
CA SER A 39 7.30 16.69 -11.34
C SER A 39 5.98 16.35 -10.64
N ARG A 40 5.44 17.28 -9.84
CA ARG A 40 4.12 17.11 -9.21
C ARG A 40 3.01 16.76 -10.23
N PRO A 41 2.92 17.40 -11.42
CA PRO A 41 1.95 16.99 -12.45
C PRO A 41 2.14 15.55 -12.96
N ALA A 42 3.36 15.00 -12.95
CA ALA A 42 3.58 13.60 -13.32
C ALA A 42 2.92 12.66 -12.32
N VAL A 43 3.02 12.94 -11.02
CA VAL A 43 2.32 12.19 -9.97
C VAL A 43 0.81 12.34 -10.10
N THR A 44 0.30 13.55 -10.32
CA THR A 44 -1.13 13.78 -10.57
C THR A 44 -1.64 12.96 -11.77
N ASN A 45 -0.87 12.89 -12.87
CA ASN A 45 -1.23 12.12 -14.05
C ASN A 45 -1.15 10.61 -13.86
N ILE A 46 -0.24 10.13 -13.00
CA ILE A 46 -0.20 8.72 -12.59
C ILE A 46 -1.46 8.39 -11.80
N GLU A 47 -1.80 9.20 -10.79
CA GLU A 47 -2.95 8.97 -9.89
C GLU A 47 -4.33 9.15 -10.57
N SER A 48 -4.38 9.81 -11.73
CA SER A 48 -5.58 9.89 -12.57
C SER A 48 -5.63 8.83 -13.68
N GLY A 49 -4.58 8.01 -13.82
CA GLY A 49 -4.47 7.01 -14.88
C GLY A 49 -4.20 7.58 -16.28
N ASN A 50 -3.92 8.88 -16.39
CA ASN A 50 -3.53 9.54 -17.64
C ASN A 50 -2.09 9.19 -18.07
N ARG A 51 -1.24 8.80 -17.12
CA ARG A 51 0.14 8.36 -17.35
C ARG A 51 0.35 6.98 -16.75
N LYS A 52 1.02 6.09 -17.50
CA LYS A 52 1.47 4.79 -16.97
C LYS A 52 2.55 4.98 -15.91
N VAL A 53 2.53 4.15 -14.88
CA VAL A 53 3.60 4.09 -13.88
C VAL A 53 4.64 3.07 -14.32
N GLU A 54 5.91 3.46 -14.29
CA GLU A 54 7.00 2.56 -14.63
C GLU A 54 7.28 1.58 -13.47
N ALA A 55 7.83 0.40 -13.77
CA ALA A 55 8.09 -0.61 -12.75
C ALA A 55 9.02 -0.11 -11.62
N THR A 56 9.99 0.73 -11.94
CA THR A 56 10.92 1.34 -10.98
C THR A 56 10.24 2.40 -10.11
N GLU A 57 9.31 3.18 -10.68
CA GLU A 57 8.46 4.12 -9.94
C GLU A 57 7.54 3.34 -8.98
N LEU A 58 6.89 2.29 -9.47
CA LEU A 58 6.00 1.44 -8.68
C LEU A 58 6.73 0.78 -7.49
N SER A 59 7.97 0.33 -7.69
CA SER A 59 8.79 -0.24 -6.61
C SER A 59 9.13 0.78 -5.53
N LYS A 60 9.45 2.03 -5.91
CA LYS A 60 9.69 3.12 -4.97
C LYS A 60 8.42 3.51 -4.22
N LEU A 61 7.30 3.63 -4.93
CA LEU A 61 5.98 3.92 -4.36
C LEU A 61 5.55 2.86 -3.34
N ALA A 62 5.77 1.58 -3.63
CA ALA A 62 5.50 0.49 -2.68
C ALA A 62 6.24 0.68 -1.35
N LYS A 63 7.54 1.01 -1.40
CA LYS A 63 8.32 1.30 -0.19
C LYS A 63 7.83 2.56 0.53
N LEU A 64 7.59 3.63 -0.21
CA LEU A 64 7.15 4.92 0.33
C LEU A 64 5.79 4.79 1.04
N TYR A 65 4.87 4.03 0.45
CA TYR A 65 3.50 3.85 0.97
C TYR A 65 3.37 2.67 1.94
N ARG A 66 4.47 1.97 2.24
CA ARG A 66 4.47 0.78 3.10
C ARG A 66 3.49 -0.30 2.62
N LYS A 67 3.41 -0.49 1.30
CA LYS A 67 2.59 -1.51 0.64
C LYS A 67 3.47 -2.45 -0.19
N SER A 68 2.97 -3.65 -0.48
CA SER A 68 3.63 -4.52 -1.45
C SER A 68 3.32 -4.07 -2.88
N MET A 69 4.20 -4.39 -3.84
CA MET A 69 3.89 -4.17 -5.25
C MET A 69 2.65 -4.96 -5.68
N GLU A 70 2.47 -6.17 -5.15
CA GLU A 70 1.28 -7.00 -5.41
C GLU A 70 -0.01 -6.33 -4.97
N TYR A 71 -0.03 -5.70 -3.78
CA TYR A 71 -1.18 -4.93 -3.32
C TYR A 71 -1.49 -3.78 -4.27
N LEU A 72 -0.48 -3.01 -4.69
CA LEU A 72 -0.71 -1.89 -5.61
C LEU A 72 -1.22 -2.38 -6.97
N MET A 73 -0.73 -3.51 -7.48
CA MET A 73 -1.14 -4.07 -8.77
C MET A 73 -2.51 -4.75 -8.74
N THR A 74 -2.87 -5.42 -7.65
CA THR A 74 -4.02 -6.34 -7.62
C THR A 74 -5.10 -5.96 -6.62
N GLY A 75 -4.80 -5.06 -5.68
CA GLY A 75 -5.64 -4.75 -4.53
C GLY A 75 -5.68 -5.86 -3.47
N ARG A 76 -4.86 -6.91 -3.61
CA ARG A 76 -4.76 -8.01 -2.65
C ARG A 76 -3.49 -7.82 -1.85
N ASP A 77 -3.61 -7.71 -0.53
CA ASP A 77 -2.44 -7.91 0.31
C ASP A 77 -1.99 -9.37 0.16
N PRO A 78 -0.69 -9.65 0.04
CA PRO A 78 -0.18 -11.00 0.17
C PRO A 78 -0.51 -11.40 1.59
N MET A 79 -1.63 -12.11 1.80
CA MET A 79 -2.00 -12.63 3.10
C MET A 79 -0.88 -13.57 3.52
N PRO A 80 0.00 -13.18 4.46
CA PRO A 80 0.94 -14.12 4.99
C PRO A 80 0.05 -15.16 5.68
N SER A 81 0.12 -16.40 5.26
CA SER A 81 -0.68 -17.48 5.83
C SER A 81 0.23 -18.34 6.69
N GLY A 82 -0.25 -18.75 7.86
CA GLY A 82 0.47 -19.68 8.72
C GLY A 82 1.76 -19.09 9.33
N PRO A 83 2.89 -19.83 9.35
CA PRO A 83 4.10 -19.45 10.10
C PRO A 83 4.68 -18.08 9.74
N THR A 84 4.54 -17.66 8.48
CA THR A 84 5.05 -16.38 7.99
C THR A 84 4.31 -15.18 8.59
N GLN A 85 3.01 -15.31 8.89
CA GLN A 85 2.23 -14.25 9.52
C GLN A 85 2.64 -14.04 10.97
N LEU A 86 2.83 -15.13 11.70
CA LEU A 86 3.30 -15.09 13.08
C LEU A 86 4.71 -14.49 13.16
N ALA A 87 5.61 -14.89 12.25
CA ALA A 87 6.95 -14.32 12.18
C ALA A 87 6.94 -12.83 11.80
N PHE A 88 6.00 -12.40 10.94
CA PHE A 88 5.83 -10.99 10.62
C PHE A 88 5.31 -10.19 11.82
N LEU A 89 4.28 -10.67 12.52
CA LEU A 89 3.76 -10.04 13.73
C LEU A 89 4.83 -9.95 14.82
N ALA A 90 5.58 -11.04 15.05
CA ALA A 90 6.68 -11.08 16.02
C ALA A 90 7.77 -10.03 15.72
N ARG A 91 8.08 -9.80 14.44
CA ARG A 91 9.00 -8.72 14.04
C ARG A 91 8.38 -7.33 14.18
N ALA A 92 7.10 -7.18 13.84
CA ALA A 92 6.42 -5.88 13.90
C ALA A 92 6.27 -5.34 15.33
N VAL A 93 6.14 -6.22 16.32
CA VAL A 93 6.09 -5.83 17.74
C VAL A 93 7.47 -5.70 18.38
N ASN A 94 8.54 -6.13 17.70
CA ASN A 94 9.90 -6.01 18.21
C ASN A 94 10.35 -4.54 18.20
N GLY A 95 10.69 -4.01 19.37
CA GLY A 95 11.10 -2.61 19.53
C GLY A 95 9.96 -1.64 19.88
N LEU A 96 8.73 -2.13 20.03
CA LEU A 96 7.63 -1.34 20.60
C LEU A 96 7.82 -1.16 22.12
N SER A 97 7.22 -0.09 22.65
CA SER A 97 7.17 0.12 24.10
C SER A 97 6.24 -0.91 24.76
N GLN A 98 6.38 -1.11 26.08
CA GLN A 98 5.48 -1.99 26.81
C GLN A 98 4.02 -1.54 26.67
N GLN A 99 3.77 -0.23 26.69
CA GLN A 99 2.42 0.33 26.54
C GLN A 99 1.82 0.01 25.15
N ASP A 100 2.60 0.11 24.09
CA ASP A 100 2.15 -0.22 22.73
C ASP A 100 1.90 -1.72 22.57
N ILE A 101 2.73 -2.56 23.20
CA ILE A 101 2.54 -4.02 23.22
C ILE A 101 1.21 -4.36 23.93
N ASP A 102 0.90 -3.70 25.04
CA ASP A 102 -0.34 -3.90 25.78
C ASP A 102 -1.59 -3.48 24.98
N GLU A 103 -1.49 -2.43 24.16
CA GLU A 103 -2.55 -2.04 23.22
C GLU A 103 -2.76 -3.09 22.12
N VAL A 104 -1.67 -3.61 21.54
CA VAL A 104 -1.75 -4.70 20.54
C VAL A 104 -2.42 -5.93 21.14
N ALA A 105 -2.06 -6.30 22.38
CA ALA A 105 -2.68 -7.43 23.09
C ALA A 105 -4.18 -7.23 23.31
N ARG A 106 -4.59 -6.04 23.79
CA ARG A 106 -6.01 -5.70 23.98
C ARG A 106 -6.81 -5.78 22.67
N PHE A 107 -6.23 -5.30 21.58
CA PHE A 107 -6.90 -5.37 20.28
C PHE A 107 -7.04 -6.82 19.78
N ALA A 108 -6.04 -7.67 20.00
CA ALA A 108 -6.12 -9.09 19.66
C ALA A 108 -7.23 -9.81 20.47
N GLU A 109 -7.36 -9.53 21.76
CA GLU A 109 -8.45 -10.04 22.60
C GLU A 109 -9.82 -9.55 22.12
N PHE A 110 -9.95 -8.26 21.80
CA PHE A 110 -11.17 -7.71 21.22
C PHE A 110 -11.60 -8.44 19.94
N LEU A 111 -10.66 -8.70 19.02
CA LEU A 111 -10.95 -9.42 17.78
C LEU A 111 -11.41 -10.86 18.03
N LYS A 112 -10.82 -11.54 19.03
CA LYS A 112 -11.21 -12.91 19.43
C LYS A 112 -12.67 -12.97 19.91
N HIS A 113 -13.13 -11.93 20.61
CA HIS A 113 -14.50 -11.86 21.12
C HIS A 113 -15.51 -11.35 20.09
N LYS A 114 -15.12 -10.50 19.15
CA LYS A 114 -16.00 -10.01 18.06
C LYS A 114 -16.34 -11.08 17.02
N GLY A 115 -15.48 -12.11 16.89
CA GLY A 115 -15.68 -13.23 15.97
C GLY A 115 -16.50 -14.39 16.52
N GLN A 116 -17.05 -14.28 17.74
CA GLN A 116 -17.93 -15.27 18.39
C GLN A 116 -19.40 -14.87 18.29
#